data_AF-A0ABD0UZV7-F1
#
_entry.id   AF-A0ABD0UZV7-F1
#
_cell.length_a   1.000
_cell.length_b   1.000
_cell.length_c   1.000
_cell.angle_alpha   90.00
_cell.angle_beta   90.00
_cell.angle_gamma   90.00
#
_symmetry.space_group_name_H-M   'P 1'
#
loop_
_entity.id
_entity.type
_entity.pdbx_description
1 polymer ?
#
loop_
_entity_poly.entity_id
_entity_poly.type
_entity_poly.pdbx_seq_one_letter_code
_entity_poly.pdbx_strand_id
1 'polypeptide(L)'
;MATWPHFYDQFINEQLVVDVLKIGVAVGVEEPKLFGIGDENEVAVKVTRAEVQKVLERLMGGGDEGDERRERAKELKEKARMAMEEGGSSWKGLQDAINFVLERQQK
;
A
#
# COMPACT_ATOMS: atom_id res chain seq x y z
N MET A 1 1.46 3.39 7.83
CA MET A 1 2.44 2.36 7.40
C MET A 1 3.78 3.04 7.11
N ALA A 2 4.92 2.45 7.49
CA ALA A 2 6.21 2.85 6.92
C ALA A 2 6.41 2.04 5.62
N THR A 3 6.52 2.71 4.47
CA THR A 3 6.73 2.02 3.19
C THR A 3 8.22 1.84 2.93
N TRP A 4 8.60 0.59 2.66
CA TRP A 4 9.98 0.18 2.41
C TRP A 4 10.02 -0.71 1.16
N PRO A 5 9.93 -0.10 -0.03
CA PRO A 5 9.92 -0.86 -1.28
C PRO A 5 11.30 -1.47 -1.53
N HIS A 6 11.31 -2.65 -2.17
CA HIS A 6 12.49 -3.40 -2.54
C HIS A 6 12.48 -3.71 -4.05
N PHE A 7 11.33 -4.12 -4.60
CA PHE A 7 11.22 -4.54 -6.00
C PHE A 7 9.78 -4.51 -6.54
N TYR A 8 9.64 -4.69 -7.86
CA TYR A 8 8.37 -4.77 -8.61
C TYR A 8 7.41 -3.60 -8.33
N ASP A 9 6.14 -3.90 -8.08
CA ASP A 9 5.03 -2.97 -7.92
C ASP A 9 5.09 -2.18 -6.59
N GLN A 10 6.02 -2.51 -5.69
CA GLN A 10 6.10 -1.91 -4.36
C GLN A 10 6.32 -0.40 -4.40
N PHE A 11 7.05 0.12 -5.40
CA PHE A 11 7.25 1.57 -5.57
C PHE A 11 5.95 2.28 -5.97
N ILE A 12 5.14 1.66 -6.83
CA ILE A 12 3.82 2.20 -7.21
C ILE A 12 2.86 2.13 -6.01
N ASN A 13 2.91 1.02 -5.26
CA ASN A 13 2.13 0.86 -4.03
C ASN A 13 2.55 1.88 -2.95
N GLU A 14 3.83 2.24 -2.87
CA GLU A 14 4.29 3.33 -2.01
C GLU A 14 3.63 4.66 -2.39
N GLN A 15 3.65 5.04 -3.68
CA GLN A 15 2.98 6.27 -4.14
C GLN A 15 1.48 6.25 -3.83
N LEU A 16 0.81 5.11 -4.02
CA LEU A 16 -0.60 4.96 -3.64
C LEU A 16 -0.80 5.21 -2.14
N VAL A 17 0.04 4.63 -1.28
CA VAL A 17 -0.11 4.70 0.18
C VAL A 17 0.26 6.08 0.74
N VAL A 18 1.33 6.68 0.22
CA VAL A 18 1.92 7.92 0.74
C VAL A 18 1.31 9.15 0.08
N ASP A 19 1.23 9.19 -1.25
CA ASP A 19 0.86 10.41 -1.98
C ASP A 19 -0.66 10.51 -2.19
N VAL A 20 -1.29 9.39 -2.55
CA VAL A 20 -2.72 9.36 -2.88
C VAL A 20 -3.57 9.17 -1.63
N LEU A 21 -3.37 8.06 -0.91
CA LEU A 21 -4.15 7.72 0.29
C LEU A 21 -3.72 8.50 1.52
N LYS A 22 -2.47 8.97 1.56
CA LYS A 22 -1.90 9.76 2.66
C LYS A 22 -2.05 9.06 4.02
N ILE A 23 -1.78 7.75 4.06
CA ILE A 23 -1.82 6.91 5.26
C ILE A 23 -0.46 6.30 5.63
N GLY A 24 0.59 6.63 4.87
CA GLY A 24 1.94 6.13 5.09
C GLY A 24 3.00 7.21 5.22
N VAL A 25 4.21 6.76 5.51
CA VAL A 25 5.45 7.54 5.52
C VAL A 25 6.49 6.73 4.77
N ALA A 26 7.11 7.32 3.76
CA ALA A 26 8.19 6.67 3.00
C ALA A 26 9.46 6.55 3.84
N VAL A 27 10.11 5.39 3.79
CA VAL A 27 11.42 5.17 4.39
C VAL A 27 12.53 5.87 3.59
N GLY A 28 12.30 6.13 2.30
CA GLY A 28 13.24 6.83 1.41
C GLY A 28 14.07 5.89 0.54
N VAL A 29 13.52 4.74 0.15
CA VAL A 29 14.14 3.88 -0.86
C VAL A 29 13.69 4.35 -2.23
N GLU A 30 14.62 4.85 -3.05
CA GLU A 30 14.29 5.47 -4.34
C GLU A 30 14.53 4.53 -5.54
N GLU A 31 15.41 3.54 -5.40
CA GLU A 31 15.82 2.68 -6.53
C GLU A 31 15.41 1.22 -6.32
N PRO A 32 14.73 0.58 -7.30
CA PRO A 32 14.37 -0.82 -7.23
C PRO A 32 15.59 -1.71 -7.43
N LYS A 33 15.70 -2.77 -6.62
CA LYS A 33 16.58 -3.88 -6.96
C LYS A 33 15.95 -4.75 -8.04
N LEU A 34 16.59 -4.84 -9.21
CA LEU A 34 16.26 -5.83 -10.22
C LEU A 34 17.07 -7.11 -9.98
N PHE A 35 16.38 -8.22 -9.67
CA PHE A 35 17.03 -9.53 -9.59
C PHE A 35 17.66 -9.89 -10.95
N GLY A 36 18.97 -10.16 -10.95
CA GLY A 36 19.74 -10.55 -12.14
C GLY A 36 20.30 -9.40 -12.98
N ILE A 37 20.12 -8.13 -12.57
CA ILE A 37 20.70 -6.95 -13.23
C ILE A 37 21.37 -6.08 -12.16
N GLY A 38 22.71 -5.97 -12.20
CA GLY A 38 23.51 -5.16 -11.26
C GLY A 38 24.51 -6.00 -10.46
N ASP A 39 25.27 -5.34 -9.58
CA ASP A 39 26.21 -6.03 -8.68
C ASP A 39 25.43 -6.67 -7.52
N GLU A 40 25.56 -7.99 -7.35
CA GLU A 40 24.92 -8.72 -6.24
C GLU A 40 25.38 -8.21 -4.87
N ASN A 41 26.57 -7.59 -4.81
CA ASN A 41 27.13 -6.98 -3.61
C ASN A 41 26.67 -5.53 -3.40
N GLU A 42 25.94 -4.94 -4.33
CA GLU A 42 25.38 -3.61 -4.16
C GLU A 42 24.33 -3.64 -3.06
N VAL A 43 24.54 -2.85 -2.00
CA VAL A 43 23.59 -2.73 -0.91
C VAL A 43 22.30 -2.12 -1.47
N ALA A 44 21.24 -2.93 -1.48
CA ALA A 44 19.92 -2.61 -2.04
C ALA A 44 19.33 -1.29 -1.58
N VAL A 45 19.63 -0.95 -0.34
CA VAL A 45 18.96 0.11 0.37
C VAL A 45 20.00 0.75 1.28
N LYS A 46 20.45 1.96 0.94
CA LYS A 46 21.34 2.77 1.78
C LYS A 46 20.53 3.62 2.76
N VAL A 47 19.66 2.98 3.53
CA VAL A 47 18.90 3.66 4.60
C VAL A 47 19.64 3.47 5.92
N THR A 48 20.03 4.58 6.52
CA THR A 48 20.73 4.63 7.79
C THR A 48 19.77 4.42 8.96
N ARG A 49 20.29 3.98 10.10
CA ARG A 49 19.53 3.91 11.35
C ARG A 49 18.88 5.25 11.73
N ALA A 50 19.55 6.37 11.47
CA ALA A 50 19.04 7.70 11.78
C ALA A 50 17.83 8.07 10.91
N GLU A 51 17.81 7.67 9.64
CA GLU A 51 16.66 7.84 8.75
C GLU A 51 15.49 6.99 9.20
N VAL A 52 15.72 5.73 9.57
CA VAL A 52 14.68 4.86 10.16
C VAL A 52 14.09 5.50 11.41
N GLN A 53 14.92 6.04 12.30
CA GLN A 53 14.44 6.72 13.50
C GLN A 53 13.52 7.90 13.17
N LYS A 54 13.91 8.77 12.23
CA LYS A 54 13.07 9.90 11.77
C LYS A 54 11.73 9.44 11.19
N VAL A 55 11.75 8.35 10.42
CA VAL A 55 10.52 7.77 9.83
C VAL A 55 9.59 7.27 10.93
N LEU A 56 10.13 6.57 11.94
CA LEU A 56 9.36 6.11 13.08
C LEU A 56 8.80 7.27 13.92
N GLU A 57 9.59 8.32 14.15
CA GLU A 57 9.15 9.53 14.83
C GLU A 57 8.00 10.22 14.08
N ARG A 58 8.07 10.31 12.75
CA ARG A 58 6.97 10.86 11.93
C ARG A 58 5.74 9.95 11.92
N LEU A 59 5.94 8.64 11.84
CA LEU A 59 4.86 7.66 11.78
C LEU A 59 4.10 7.56 13.11
N MET A 60 4.84 7.50 14.21
CA MET A 60 4.31 7.29 15.57
C MET A 60 4.03 8.62 16.29
N GLY A 61 4.66 9.70 15.85
CA GLY A 61 4.53 11.03 16.44
C GLY A 61 3.08 11.46 16.61
N GLY A 62 2.83 12.13 17.74
CA GLY A 62 1.62 12.92 17.93
C GLY A 62 1.65 14.19 17.10
N GLY A 63 0.50 14.82 16.93
CA GLY A 63 0.33 16.03 16.13
C GLY A 63 -0.52 15.79 14.89
N ASP A 64 -0.96 16.89 14.29
CA ASP A 64 -2.03 16.92 13.29
C ASP A 64 -1.78 15.97 12.12
N GLU A 65 -0.56 15.93 11.58
CA GLU A 65 -0.21 15.05 10.44
C GLU A 65 -0.35 13.55 10.79
N GLY A 66 0.01 13.16 12.01
CA GLY A 66 -0.09 11.78 12.48
C GLY A 66 -1.53 11.37 12.77
N ASP A 67 -2.32 12.28 13.35
CA ASP A 67 -3.73 12.05 13.65
C ASP A 67 -4.58 11.99 12.38
N GLU A 68 -4.33 12.88 11.42
CA GLU A 68 -4.98 12.82 10.10
C GLU A 68 -4.68 11.50 9.37
N ARG A 69 -3.42 11.03 9.39
CA ARG A 69 -3.06 9.71 8.82
C ARG A 69 -3.87 8.59 9.46
N ARG A 70 -3.98 8.59 10.80
CA ARG A 70 -4.72 7.57 11.54
C ARG A 70 -6.21 7.61 11.22
N GLU A 71 -6.79 8.81 11.09
CA GLU A 71 -8.20 8.96 10.77
C GLU A 71 -8.52 8.50 9.34
N ARG A 72 -7.72 8.92 8.35
CA ARG A 72 -7.82 8.41 6.97
C ARG A 72 -7.72 6.88 6.91
N ALA A 73 -6.83 6.28 7.68
CA ALA A 73 -6.70 4.83 7.74
C ALA A 73 -7.94 4.13 8.34
N LYS A 74 -8.58 4.72 9.36
CA LYS A 74 -9.84 4.19 9.92
C LYS A 74 -10.99 4.31 8.92
N GLU A 75 -11.11 5.43 8.21
CA GLU A 75 -12.12 5.59 7.16
C GLU A 75 -11.97 4.54 6.06
N LEU A 76 -10.72 4.30 5.62
CA LEU A 76 -10.44 3.27 4.62
C LEU A 76 -10.76 1.87 5.13
N LYS A 77 -10.48 1.57 6.41
CA LYS A 77 -10.88 0.31 7.05
C LYS A 77 -12.39 0.09 6.95
N GLU A 78 -13.19 1.09 7.30
CA GLU A 78 -14.65 0.96 7.24
C GLU A 78 -15.17 0.85 5.81
N LYS A 79 -14.60 1.62 4.86
CA LYS A 79 -14.92 1.49 3.43
C LYS A 79 -14.60 0.11 2.87
N ALA A 80 -13.45 -0.45 3.23
CA ALA A 80 -13.05 -1.81 2.82
C ALA A 80 -14.01 -2.86 3.38
N ARG A 81 -14.44 -2.71 4.64
CA ARG A 81 -15.44 -3.58 5.26
C ARG A 81 -16.77 -3.52 4.50
N MET A 82 -17.31 -2.32 4.28
CA MET A 82 -18.57 -2.11 3.56
C MET A 82 -18.53 -2.61 2.11
N ALA A 83 -17.38 -2.50 1.42
CA ALA A 83 -17.23 -2.98 0.06
C ALA A 83 -17.41 -4.51 -0.05
N MET A 84 -17.11 -5.26 1.01
CA MET A 84 -17.17 -6.72 1.07
C MET A 84 -18.50 -7.26 1.59
N GLU A 85 -19.30 -6.46 2.28
CA GLU A 85 -20.63 -6.84 2.76
C GLU A 85 -21.59 -7.14 1.61
N GLU A 86 -22.68 -7.87 1.87
CA GLU A 86 -23.70 -8.17 0.88
C GLU A 86 -24.26 -6.87 0.27
N GLY A 87 -24.27 -6.79 -1.06
CA GLY A 87 -24.64 -5.58 -1.80
C GLY A 87 -23.53 -4.51 -1.88
N GLY A 88 -22.37 -4.72 -1.24
CA GLY A 88 -21.16 -3.90 -1.37
C GLY A 88 -20.51 -3.99 -2.76
N SER A 89 -19.61 -3.06 -3.06
CA SER A 89 -19.02 -2.94 -4.41
C SER A 89 -18.19 -4.16 -4.82
N SER A 90 -17.34 -4.68 -3.93
CA SER A 90 -16.51 -5.85 -4.22
C SER A 90 -17.34 -7.13 -4.22
N TRP A 91 -18.34 -7.23 -3.33
CA TRP A 91 -19.30 -8.33 -3.34
C TRP A 91 -20.05 -8.40 -4.68
N LYS A 92 -20.55 -7.25 -5.17
CA LYS A 92 -21.25 -7.16 -6.47
C LYS A 92 -20.32 -7.50 -7.62
N GLY A 93 -19.11 -6.95 -7.63
CA GLY A 93 -18.13 -7.24 -8.67
C GLY A 93 -17.81 -8.74 -8.78
N LEU A 94 -17.75 -9.46 -7.67
CA LEU A 94 -17.56 -10.91 -7.68
C LEU A 94 -18.80 -11.66 -8.20
N GLN A 95 -20.01 -11.26 -7.78
CA GLN A 95 -21.26 -11.82 -8.30
C GLN A 95 -21.37 -11.64 -9.80
N ASP A 96 -21.05 -10.45 -10.31
CA ASP A 96 -21.07 -10.14 -11.74
C ASP A 96 -20.10 -11.04 -12.52
N ALA A 97 -18.88 -11.24 -11.99
CA ALA A 97 -17.91 -12.15 -12.60
C ALA A 97 -18.39 -13.61 -12.63
N ILE A 98 -19.02 -14.09 -11.56
CA ILE A 98 -19.58 -15.45 -11.49
C ILE A 98 -20.72 -15.61 -12.50
N ASN A 99 -21.68 -14.69 -12.51
CA ASN A 99 -22.83 -14.73 -13.41
C ASN A 99 -22.39 -14.70 -14.87
N PHE A 100 -21.40 -13.86 -15.20
CA PHE A 100 -20.83 -13.81 -16.55
C PHE A 100 -20.27 -15.17 -17.01
N VAL A 101 -19.61 -15.91 -16.12
CA VAL A 101 -19.09 -17.24 -16.46
C VAL A 101 -20.22 -18.26 -16.61
N LEU A 102 -21.22 -18.22 -15.71
CA LEU A 102 -22.37 -19.14 -15.73
C LEU A 102 -23.19 -18.99 -17.02
N GLU A 103 -23.48 -17.76 -17.44
CA GLU A 103 -24.21 -17.49 -18.68
C GLU A 103 -23.49 -18.02 -19.93
N ARG A 104 -22.16 -18.05 -19.91
CA ARG A 104 -21.34 -18.57 -21.01
C ARG A 104 -21.20 -20.09 -21.04
N GLN A 105 -21.45 -20.77 -19.93
CA GLN A 105 -21.45 -22.24 -19.87
C GLN A 105 -22.77 -22.86 -20.37
N GLN A 106 -23.84 -22.06 -20.46
CA GLN A 106 -25.17 -22.50 -20.90
C GLN A 106 -25.41 -22.30 -22.40
N LYS A 107 -24.42 -21.79 -23.15
CA LYS A 107 -24.41 -21.69 -24.61
C LYS A 107 -23.44 -22.71 -25.19
#